data_AF-L7FB65-F1
#
_entry.id   AF-L7FB65-F1
#
_cell.length_a   1.000
_cell.length_b   1.000
_cell.length_c   1.000
_cell.angle_alpha   90.00
_cell.angle_beta   90.00
_cell.angle_gamma   90.00
#
_symmetry.space_group_name_H-M   'P 1'
#
loop_
_entity.id
_entity.type
_entity.pdbx_description
1 polymer ?
#
loop_
_entity_poly.entity_id
_entity_poly.type
_entity_poly.pdbx_seq_one_letter_code
_entity_poly.pdbx_strand_id
1 'polypeptide(L)'
;MVNGITFRGVKKKIAIAAAAAGLVMAFSGQAQAANYWKSTWDGCASVDGSYNYWQVGSAGGYGLYDTNWNFSVSDNCADGKGAGLYTTYQKWENGGWNYHGYTKLGSDSDGANGNSASVSGNGHNVRDVKLYVCFVGDGNSCVSLF
;
A
#
# COMPACT_ATOMS: atom_id res chain seq x y z
N MET A 1 -72.92 14.60 -1.88
CA MET A 1 -71.66 15.39 -1.81
C MET A 1 -70.86 14.90 -0.62
N VAL A 2 -69.53 14.99 -0.73
CA VAL A 2 -68.49 14.47 0.20
C VAL A 2 -68.11 13.01 -0.03
N ASN A 3 -67.01 12.75 -0.76
CA ASN A 3 -65.80 12.14 -0.18
C ASN A 3 -64.73 11.87 -1.24
N GLY A 4 -63.50 12.31 -0.96
CA GLY A 4 -62.34 12.04 -1.80
C GLY A 4 -61.08 12.76 -1.32
N ILE A 5 -60.65 12.51 -0.08
CA ILE A 5 -59.31 12.89 0.38
C ILE A 5 -58.34 11.83 -0.13
N THR A 6 -57.63 12.13 -1.21
CA THR A 6 -56.57 11.28 -1.76
C THR A 6 -55.32 11.41 -0.89
N PHE A 7 -55.12 10.49 0.05
CA PHE A 7 -53.87 10.35 0.78
C PHE A 7 -52.75 9.98 -0.19
N ARG A 8 -51.92 10.97 -0.56
CA ARG A 8 -50.71 10.78 -1.33
C ARG A 8 -49.77 9.84 -0.59
N GLY A 9 -49.44 8.75 -1.28
CA GLY A 9 -48.67 7.61 -0.82
C GLY A 9 -47.49 7.95 0.09
N VAL A 10 -47.58 7.41 1.31
CA VAL A 10 -46.49 7.23 2.26
C VAL A 10 -45.35 6.49 1.55
N LYS A 11 -44.30 7.23 1.16
CA LYS A 11 -43.05 6.65 0.68
C LYS A 11 -42.37 5.93 1.85
N LYS A 12 -42.66 4.64 1.99
CA LYS A 12 -41.84 3.68 2.73
C LYS A 12 -40.42 3.72 2.17
N LYS A 13 -39.52 4.45 2.81
CA LYS A 13 -38.08 4.25 2.63
C LYS A 13 -37.62 3.29 3.70
N ILE A 14 -37.43 2.07 3.22
CA ILE A 14 -36.93 0.89 3.90
C ILE A 14 -35.62 1.24 4.61
N ALA A 15 -35.61 1.06 5.92
CA ALA A 15 -34.41 1.05 6.72
C ALA A 15 -33.52 -0.11 6.25
N ILE A 16 -32.38 0.21 5.64
CA ILE A 16 -31.34 -0.78 5.36
C ILE A 16 -30.50 -0.87 6.64
N ALA A 17 -30.97 -1.69 7.57
CA ALA A 17 -30.14 -2.24 8.63
C ALA A 17 -29.55 -3.55 8.09
N ALA A 18 -28.31 -3.49 7.62
CA ALA A 18 -27.49 -4.67 7.40
C ALA A 18 -26.20 -4.50 8.21
N ALA A 19 -26.34 -4.72 9.52
CA ALA A 19 -25.20 -5.00 10.38
C ALA A 19 -24.64 -6.36 9.97
N ALA A 20 -23.75 -6.38 8.98
CA ALA A 20 -22.89 -7.53 8.73
C ALA A 20 -21.70 -7.44 9.69
N ALA A 21 -21.95 -7.70 10.98
CA ALA A 21 -20.91 -8.03 11.93
C ALA A 21 -20.45 -9.46 11.61
N GLY A 22 -19.63 -9.59 10.58
CA GLY A 22 -18.90 -10.82 10.28
C GLY A 22 -17.91 -11.07 11.41
N LEU A 23 -18.13 -12.14 12.15
CA LEU A 23 -17.24 -12.71 13.15
C LEU A 23 -15.82 -12.85 12.56
N VAL A 24 -14.92 -11.92 12.87
CA VAL A 24 -13.50 -12.02 12.49
C VAL A 24 -12.87 -13.04 13.43
N MET A 25 -12.81 -14.30 12.99
CA MET A 25 -11.88 -15.25 13.59
C MET A 25 -10.47 -14.74 13.27
N ALA A 26 -9.89 -14.04 14.25
CA ALA A 26 -8.52 -13.56 14.25
C ALA A 26 -7.58 -14.77 14.28
N PHE A 27 -7.37 -15.37 13.12
CA PHE A 27 -6.07 -15.98 12.85
C PHE A 27 -5.13 -14.81 12.64
N SER A 28 -4.46 -14.39 13.72
CA SER A 28 -3.27 -13.55 13.63
C SER A 28 -2.29 -14.29 12.73
N GLY A 29 -2.29 -13.94 11.44
CA GLY A 29 -1.44 -14.57 10.44
C GLY A 29 0.01 -14.41 10.87
N GLN A 30 0.80 -15.46 10.65
CA GLN A 30 2.22 -15.47 10.95
C GLN A 30 2.86 -14.17 10.42
N ALA A 31 3.42 -13.37 11.32
CA ALA A 31 4.19 -12.20 10.91
C ALA A 31 5.36 -12.70 10.06
N GLN A 32 5.36 -12.31 8.79
CA GLN A 32 6.40 -12.67 7.83
C GLN A 32 7.35 -11.49 7.75
N ALA A 33 8.53 -11.68 8.32
CA ALA A 33 9.63 -10.74 8.30
C ALA A 33 10.66 -11.22 7.28
N ALA A 34 11.01 -10.37 6.32
CA ALA A 34 12.06 -10.68 5.36
C ALA A 34 12.96 -9.46 5.15
N ASN A 35 14.26 -9.75 5.06
CA ASN A 35 15.26 -8.76 4.68
C ASN A 35 15.44 -8.83 3.16
N TYR A 36 15.49 -7.67 2.53
CA TYR A 36 15.62 -7.53 1.09
C TYR A 36 16.81 -6.64 0.78
N TRP A 37 17.52 -7.02 -0.28
CA TRP A 37 18.54 -6.19 -0.90
C TRP A 37 18.34 -6.25 -2.42
N LYS A 38 18.32 -5.08 -3.07
CA LYS A 38 18.27 -4.96 -4.52
C LYS A 38 19.01 -3.71 -5.00
N SER A 39 19.40 -3.76 -6.27
CA SER A 39 19.89 -2.59 -7.00
C SER A 39 19.19 -2.45 -8.35
N THR A 40 19.24 -1.25 -8.92
CA THR A 40 18.90 -1.00 -10.31
C THR A 40 19.86 -1.75 -11.25
N TRP A 41 19.52 -1.84 -12.54
CA TRP A 41 20.27 -2.65 -13.52
C TRP A 41 21.69 -2.16 -13.76
N ASP A 42 21.91 -0.86 -13.66
CA ASP A 42 23.21 -0.21 -13.70
C ASP A 42 23.99 -0.32 -12.38
N GLY A 43 23.37 -0.83 -11.31
CA GLY A 43 23.95 -0.98 -9.98
C GLY A 43 24.07 0.33 -9.21
N CYS A 44 23.51 1.42 -9.73
CA CYS A 44 23.72 2.75 -9.20
C CYS A 44 22.82 3.05 -7.99
N ALA A 45 21.52 2.82 -8.12
CA ALA A 45 20.58 2.93 -7.02
C ALA A 45 20.41 1.57 -6.33
N SER A 46 20.53 1.53 -5.01
CA SER A 46 20.34 0.31 -4.24
C SER A 46 19.49 0.53 -3.01
N VAL A 47 18.86 -0.54 -2.56
CA VAL A 47 18.04 -0.56 -1.35
C VAL A 47 18.35 -1.80 -0.54
N ASP A 48 18.46 -1.63 0.77
CA ASP A 48 18.64 -2.68 1.75
C ASP A 48 17.71 -2.45 2.94
N GLY A 49 17.12 -3.50 3.49
CA GLY A 49 16.28 -3.35 4.67
C GLY A 49 15.30 -4.49 4.86
N SER A 50 14.23 -4.20 5.60
CA SER A 50 13.24 -5.20 6.01
C SER A 50 11.83 -4.78 5.64
N TYR A 51 11.04 -5.77 5.26
CA TYR A 51 9.60 -5.64 5.08
C TYR A 51 8.90 -6.75 5.86
N ASN A 52 7.96 -6.33 6.69
CA ASN A 52 7.20 -7.20 7.58
C ASN A 52 5.72 -7.05 7.24
N TYR A 53 4.99 -8.15 7.29
CA TYR A 53 3.53 -8.13 7.13
C TYR A 53 2.86 -9.20 7.96
N TRP A 54 1.62 -8.95 8.36
CA TRP A 54 0.80 -9.89 9.11
C TRP A 54 -0.67 -9.72 8.72
N GLN A 55 -1.38 -10.84 8.65
CA GLN A 55 -2.79 -10.82 8.31
C GLN A 55 -3.60 -10.34 9.52
N VAL A 56 -4.40 -9.30 9.31
CA VAL A 56 -5.27 -8.69 10.33
C VAL A 56 -6.75 -9.03 10.12
N GLY A 57 -7.11 -9.58 8.96
CA GLY A 57 -8.48 -10.01 8.70
C GLY A 57 -8.73 -10.42 7.26
N SER A 58 -9.96 -10.21 6.79
CA SER A 58 -10.36 -10.41 5.40
C SER A 58 -11.43 -9.41 4.97
N ALA A 59 -11.42 -9.01 3.71
CA ALA A 59 -12.44 -8.16 3.10
C ALA A 59 -12.59 -8.44 1.60
N GLY A 60 -13.83 -8.41 1.10
CA GLY A 60 -14.13 -8.66 -0.31
C GLY A 60 -13.62 -10.00 -0.84
N GLY A 61 -13.50 -11.02 0.02
CA GLY A 61 -12.99 -12.36 -0.34
C GLY A 61 -11.46 -12.51 -0.33
N TYR A 62 -10.72 -11.47 0.08
CA TYR A 62 -9.25 -11.49 0.16
C TYR A 62 -8.76 -11.22 1.58
N GLY A 63 -7.53 -11.64 1.90
CA GLY A 63 -6.88 -11.30 3.16
C GLY A 63 -6.59 -9.80 3.28
N LEU A 64 -6.77 -9.25 4.48
CA LEU A 64 -6.32 -7.92 4.87
C LEU A 64 -5.00 -8.04 5.61
N TYR A 65 -3.99 -7.29 5.16
CA TYR A 65 -2.67 -7.29 5.78
C TYR A 65 -2.30 -5.90 6.25
N ASP A 66 -1.67 -5.87 7.42
CA ASP A 66 -0.92 -4.73 7.91
C ASP A 66 0.57 -5.00 7.71
N THR A 67 1.33 -3.92 7.51
CA THR A 67 2.69 -3.98 7.00
C THR A 67 3.56 -2.96 7.74
N ASN A 68 4.84 -3.29 7.91
CA ASN A 68 5.84 -2.42 8.50
C ASN A 68 7.15 -2.58 7.73
N TRP A 69 7.79 -1.48 7.35
CA TRP A 69 9.03 -1.50 6.60
C TRP A 69 10.06 -0.54 7.16
N ASN A 70 11.32 -0.89 6.95
CA ASN A 70 12.46 -0.04 7.22
C ASN A 70 13.55 -0.37 6.21
N PHE A 71 13.87 0.60 5.36
CA PHE A 71 14.83 0.48 4.28
C PHE A 71 15.83 1.63 4.31
N SER A 72 17.03 1.36 3.85
CA SER A 72 18.06 2.33 3.48
C SER A 72 18.15 2.32 1.96
N VAL A 73 18.03 3.50 1.34
CA VAL A 73 18.09 3.70 -0.11
C VAL A 73 19.32 4.56 -0.40
N SER A 74 20.18 4.09 -1.29
CA SER A 74 21.43 4.79 -1.65
C SER A 74 21.53 4.98 -3.15
N ASP A 75 22.18 6.05 -3.56
CA ASP A 75 22.63 6.25 -4.93
C ASP A 75 24.16 6.41 -4.96
N ASN A 76 24.81 5.60 -5.79
CA ASN A 76 26.25 5.52 -5.90
C ASN A 76 26.80 6.16 -7.19
N CYS A 77 25.94 6.62 -8.11
CA CYS A 77 26.38 7.10 -9.42
C CYS A 77 26.13 8.59 -9.61
N ALA A 78 27.16 9.31 -10.08
CA ALA A 78 27.12 10.75 -10.36
C ALA A 78 26.32 11.10 -11.63
N ASP A 79 25.05 10.73 -11.65
CA ASP A 79 24.11 11.01 -12.74
C ASP A 79 23.21 12.23 -12.46
N GLY A 80 23.28 12.77 -11.23
CA GLY A 80 22.51 13.93 -10.78
C GLY A 80 21.06 13.60 -10.39
N LYS A 81 20.70 12.33 -10.24
CA LYS A 81 19.39 11.87 -9.78
C LYS A 81 19.51 11.23 -8.39
N GLY A 82 18.49 11.38 -7.54
CA GLY A 82 18.41 10.61 -6.30
C GLY A 82 17.85 9.20 -6.57
N ALA A 83 18.01 8.30 -5.61
CA ALA A 83 17.31 7.00 -5.58
C ALA A 83 16.11 7.07 -4.63
N GLY A 84 15.02 6.40 -5.00
CA GLY A 84 13.78 6.36 -4.22
C GLY A 84 13.19 4.96 -4.13
N LEU A 85 12.46 4.70 -3.04
CA LEU A 85 11.67 3.49 -2.84
C LEU A 85 10.20 3.76 -3.21
N TYR A 86 9.64 2.90 -4.04
CA TYR A 86 8.26 3.01 -4.51
C TYR A 86 7.49 1.72 -4.22
N THR A 87 6.17 1.82 -4.12
CA THR A 87 5.30 0.68 -3.88
C THR A 87 4.08 0.67 -4.78
N THR A 88 3.62 -0.51 -5.13
CA THR A 88 2.28 -0.75 -5.68
C THR A 88 1.51 -1.65 -4.74
N TYR A 89 0.24 -1.36 -4.48
CA TYR A 89 -0.58 -2.18 -3.59
C TYR A 89 -2.08 -2.01 -3.88
N GLN A 90 -2.88 -2.94 -3.38
CA GLN A 90 -4.34 -2.81 -3.30
C GLN A 90 -4.71 -2.41 -1.87
N LYS A 91 -5.63 -1.46 -1.71
CA LYS A 91 -6.11 -1.00 -0.40
C LYS A 91 -7.61 -1.19 -0.29
N TRP A 92 -8.06 -1.69 0.85
CA TRP A 92 -9.49 -1.76 1.16
C TRP A 92 -9.98 -0.41 1.66
N GLU A 93 -10.78 0.27 0.84
CA GLU A 93 -11.36 1.57 1.18
C GLU A 93 -12.72 1.74 0.46
N ASN A 94 -13.63 2.47 1.09
CA ASN A 94 -14.98 2.73 0.56
C ASN A 94 -15.77 1.44 0.18
N GLY A 95 -15.50 0.33 0.86
CA GLY A 95 -16.17 -0.96 0.61
C GLY A 95 -15.66 -1.72 -0.62
N GLY A 96 -14.50 -1.34 -1.17
CA GLY A 96 -13.88 -2.02 -2.30
C GLY A 96 -12.35 -2.05 -2.25
N TRP A 97 -11.76 -2.86 -3.11
CA TRP A 97 -10.31 -2.89 -3.33
C TRP A 97 -9.92 -1.87 -4.39
N ASN A 98 -9.05 -0.93 -4.00
CA ASN A 98 -8.58 0.15 -4.86
C ASN A 98 -7.07 0.02 -5.09
N TYR A 99 -6.65 0.13 -6.34
CA TYR A 99 -5.25 0.02 -6.71
C TYR A 99 -4.53 1.35 -6.50
N HIS A 100 -3.39 1.28 -5.81
CA HIS A 100 -2.47 2.38 -5.58
C HIS A 100 -1.16 2.05 -6.28
N GLY A 101 -0.85 2.79 -7.35
CA GLY A 101 0.34 2.56 -8.18
C GLY A 101 1.49 3.47 -7.81
N TYR A 102 2.72 2.93 -7.86
CA TYR A 102 4.00 3.65 -7.74
C TYR A 102 4.01 4.78 -6.71
N THR A 103 3.45 4.50 -5.53
CA THR A 103 3.45 5.45 -4.41
C THR A 103 4.85 5.51 -3.84
N LYS A 104 5.42 6.70 -3.73
CA LYS A 104 6.73 6.92 -3.14
C LYS A 104 6.69 6.68 -1.63
N LEU A 105 7.64 5.92 -1.12
CA LEU A 105 7.84 5.67 0.30
C LEU A 105 9.00 6.53 0.79
N GLY A 106 8.69 7.58 1.55
CA GLY A 106 9.68 8.44 2.21
C GLY A 106 10.46 9.38 1.30
N SER A 107 11.66 9.75 1.77
CA SER A 107 12.59 10.66 1.10
C SER A 107 13.49 9.92 0.11
N ASP A 108 14.06 10.67 -0.84
CA ASP A 108 15.08 10.16 -1.75
C ASP A 108 16.47 10.23 -1.13
N SER A 109 17.42 9.45 -1.64
CA SER A 109 18.83 9.72 -1.39
C SER A 109 19.24 11.07 -2.00
N ASP A 110 20.29 11.67 -1.44
CA ASP A 110 20.84 12.96 -1.89
C ASP A 110 21.67 12.84 -3.20
N GLY A 111 21.49 11.75 -3.96
CA GLY A 111 22.27 11.41 -5.15
C GLY A 111 23.69 10.92 -4.84
N ALA A 112 24.51 10.79 -5.88
CA ALA A 112 25.88 10.28 -5.81
C ALA A 112 26.75 10.90 -4.72
N ASN A 113 27.36 10.05 -3.89
CA ASN A 113 28.19 10.44 -2.74
C ASN A 113 27.43 11.21 -1.64
N GLY A 114 26.10 11.28 -1.74
CA GLY A 114 25.21 11.75 -0.69
C GLY A 114 24.99 10.68 0.38
N ASN A 115 24.22 11.03 1.41
CA ASN A 115 23.83 10.07 2.42
C ASN A 115 22.73 9.16 1.89
N SER A 116 22.75 7.89 2.33
CA SER A 116 21.60 7.01 2.15
C SER A 116 20.37 7.61 2.82
N ALA A 117 19.22 7.51 2.18
CA ALA A 117 17.93 7.87 2.77
C ALA A 117 17.38 6.69 3.56
N SER A 118 17.07 6.92 4.84
CA SER A 118 16.31 5.96 5.62
C SER A 118 14.82 6.18 5.41
N VAL A 119 14.13 5.13 5.01
CA VAL A 119 12.70 5.11 4.70
C VAL A 119 12.04 4.06 5.58
N SER A 120 11.19 4.50 6.51
CA SER A 120 10.38 3.61 7.34
C SER A 120 8.93 4.03 7.35
N GLY A 121 8.04 3.08 7.63
CA GLY A 121 6.61 3.35 7.68
C GLY A 121 5.76 2.11 7.80
N ASN A 122 4.45 2.34 7.78
CA ASN A 122 3.44 1.33 7.97
C ASN A 122 2.32 1.46 6.93
N GLY A 123 1.76 0.33 6.54
CA GLY A 123 0.62 0.24 5.65
C GLY A 123 -0.47 -0.59 6.29
N HIS A 124 -1.72 -0.16 6.17
CA HIS A 124 -2.86 -0.81 6.80
C HIS A 124 -3.91 -1.23 5.78
N ASN A 125 -4.54 -2.38 6.02
CA ASN A 125 -5.62 -2.90 5.19
C ASN A 125 -5.22 -3.02 3.70
N VAL A 126 -4.01 -3.50 3.45
CA VAL A 126 -3.43 -3.65 2.11
C VAL A 126 -3.32 -5.11 1.68
N ARG A 127 -3.10 -5.32 0.38
CA ARG A 127 -2.68 -6.60 -0.21
C ARG A 127 -1.92 -6.38 -1.51
N ASP A 128 -1.36 -7.46 -2.05
CA ASP A 128 -0.66 -7.49 -3.34
C ASP A 128 0.44 -6.41 -3.43
N VAL A 129 1.15 -6.20 -2.31
CA VAL A 129 2.20 -5.20 -2.18
C VAL A 129 3.43 -5.63 -2.96
N LYS A 130 3.98 -4.72 -3.77
CA LYS A 130 5.28 -4.86 -4.41
C LYS A 130 6.11 -3.62 -4.16
N LEU A 131 7.39 -3.82 -3.88
CA LEU A 131 8.35 -2.73 -3.67
C LEU A 131 9.29 -2.61 -4.86
N TYR A 132 9.70 -1.38 -5.17
CA TYR A 132 10.58 -1.05 -6.28
C TYR A 132 11.61 -0.02 -5.85
N VAL A 133 12.86 -0.21 -6.27
CA VAL A 133 13.88 0.85 -6.23
C VAL A 133 13.99 1.47 -7.61
N CYS A 134 14.00 2.80 -7.68
CA CYS A 134 14.11 3.55 -8.94
C CYS A 134 14.93 4.82 -8.72
N PHE A 135 15.47 5.38 -9.80
CA PHE A 135 15.89 6.76 -9.81
C PHE A 135 14.69 7.71 -9.80
N VAL A 136 14.85 8.81 -9.10
CA VAL A 136 13.84 9.86 -8.98
C VAL A 136 13.58 10.48 -10.34
N GLY A 137 12.31 10.49 -10.74
CA GLY A 137 11.88 11.02 -12.02
C GLY A 137 12.15 10.09 -13.22
N ASP A 138 12.63 8.87 -13.00
CA ASP A 138 12.94 7.90 -14.06
C ASP A 138 12.32 6.53 -13.79
N GLY A 139 11.06 6.36 -14.18
CA GLY A 139 10.33 5.09 -13.99
C GLY A 139 10.89 3.89 -14.77
N ASN A 140 11.71 4.12 -15.80
CA ASN A 140 12.32 3.03 -16.58
C ASN A 140 13.47 2.34 -15.83
N SER A 141 14.02 3.02 -14.82
CA SER A 141 15.07 2.47 -13.96
C SER A 141 14.55 1.52 -12.88
N CYS A 142 13.23 1.42 -12.70
CA CYS A 142 12.62 0.70 -11.59
C CYS A 142 12.92 -0.80 -11.59
N VAL A 143 13.36 -1.31 -10.44
CA VAL A 143 13.57 -2.75 -10.20
C VAL A 143 12.74 -3.21 -9.01
N SER A 144 11.94 -4.27 -9.22
CA SER A 144 11.14 -4.89 -8.17
C SER A 144 12.02 -5.68 -7.18
N LEU A 145 11.71 -5.52 -5.90
CA LEU A 145 12.30 -6.29 -4.80
C LEU A 145 11.65 -7.68 -4.71
N PHE A 146 10.33 -7.71 -4.88
CA PHE A 146 9.46 -8.89 -4.93
C PHE A 146 8.14 -8.56 -5.66
#